data_AF-A0A6M1NLV5-F1
#
_entry.id   AF-A0A6M1NLV5-F1
#
_cell.length_a   1.000
_cell.length_b   1.000
_cell.length_c   1.000
_cell.angle_alpha   90.00
_cell.angle_beta   90.00
_cell.angle_gamma   90.00
#
_symmetry.space_group_name_H-M   'P 1'
#
loop_
_entity.id
_entity.type
_entity.pdbx_description
1 polymer ?
#
loop_
_entity_poly.entity_id
_entity_poly.type
_entity_poly.pdbx_seq_one_letter_code
_entity_poly.pdbx_strand_id
1 'polypeptide(L)'
;MNTLINYAIDKIKRKVDEGCVDGNVGTSERILSVVAGGLILSISVRQLLKNPITAISGVGLGGALVYRGITGKCTIKAAVDQLANEKDEVTVIEHRYFVK
;
A
#
# COMPACT_ATOMS: atom_id res chain seq x y z
N MET A 1 -0.58 20.86 -2.78
CA MET A 1 -0.76 19.39 -2.84
C MET A 1 -2.25 19.08 -2.73
N ASN A 2 -2.78 18.20 -3.58
CA ASN A 2 -4.19 17.83 -3.57
C ASN A 2 -4.51 17.06 -2.28
N THR A 3 -5.12 17.72 -1.31
CA THR A 3 -5.50 17.20 0.02
C THR A 3 -6.29 15.89 -0.04
N LEU A 4 -7.08 15.69 -1.10
CA LEU A 4 -7.81 14.47 -1.39
C LEU A 4 -6.91 13.24 -1.62
N ILE A 5 -5.76 13.42 -2.28
CA ILE A 5 -4.83 12.32 -2.57
C ILE A 5 -4.17 11.84 -1.28
N ASN A 6 -3.75 12.77 -0.44
CA ASN A 6 -3.12 12.44 0.86
C ASN A 6 -4.12 11.72 1.78
N TYR A 7 -5.37 12.18 1.82
CA TYR A 7 -6.42 11.50 2.58
C TYR A 7 -6.70 10.08 2.07
N ALA A 8 -6.68 9.87 0.75
CA ALA A 8 -6.87 8.55 0.16
C ALA A 8 -5.71 7.59 0.50
N ILE A 9 -4.46 8.07 0.43
CA ILE A 9 -3.26 7.30 0.78
C ILE A 9 -3.29 6.92 2.27
N ASP A 10 -3.60 7.88 3.16
CA ASP A 10 -3.67 7.64 4.61
C ASP A 10 -4.74 6.60 4.96
N LYS A 11 -5.89 6.68 4.28
CA LYS A 11 -6.98 5.72 4.46
C LYS A 11 -6.62 4.31 4.02
N ILE A 12 -5.88 4.17 2.92
CA ILE A 12 -5.37 2.88 2.44
C ILE A 12 -4.35 2.34 3.44
N LYS A 13 -3.44 3.19 3.94
CA LYS A 13 -2.44 2.81 4.94
C LYS A 13 -3.09 2.25 6.21
N ARG A 14 -4.05 2.97 6.78
CA ARG A 14 -4.77 2.50 7.99
C ARG A 14 -5.46 1.17 7.78
N LYS A 15 -6.13 0.98 6.63
CA LYS A 15 -6.77 -0.29 6.26
C LYS A 15 -5.76 -1.44 6.13
N VAL A 16 -4.58 -1.16 5.61
CA VAL A 16 -3.50 -2.15 5.49
C VAL A 16 -2.95 -2.53 6.86
N ASP A 17 -2.73 -1.55 7.74
CA ASP A 17 -2.22 -1.78 9.10
C ASP A 17 -3.23 -2.52 9.98
N GLU A 18 -4.52 -2.14 9.89
CA GLU A 18 -5.61 -2.77 10.64
C GLU A 18 -5.85 -4.23 10.20
N GLY A 19 -5.65 -4.54 8.92
CA GLY A 19 -5.69 -5.91 8.38
C GLY A 19 -4.40 -6.72 8.56
N CYS A 20 -3.43 -6.20 9.33
CA CYS A 20 -2.14 -6.83 9.62
C CYS A 20 -1.92 -6.95 11.14
N VAL A 21 -2.93 -7.42 11.88
CA VAL A 21 -2.79 -7.69 13.31
C VAL A 21 -1.84 -8.88 13.51
N ASP A 22 -0.73 -8.64 14.20
CA ASP A 22 0.28 -9.65 14.56
C ASP A 22 1.05 -10.29 13.38
N GLY A 23 1.11 -9.58 12.25
CA GLY A 23 1.86 -10.02 11.07
C GLY A 23 1.16 -11.10 10.23
N ASN A 24 -0.09 -11.44 10.56
CA ASN A 24 -0.90 -12.40 9.84
C ASN A 24 -2.21 -11.76 9.32
N VAL A 25 -2.47 -11.90 8.02
CA VAL A 25 -3.73 -11.44 7.42
C VAL A 25 -4.85 -12.45 7.70
N GLY A 26 -6.06 -11.98 8.03
CA GLY A 26 -7.23 -12.82 8.27
C GLY A 26 -7.69 -13.59 7.02
N THR A 27 -8.43 -14.69 7.19
CA THR A 27 -8.80 -15.61 6.10
C THR A 27 -9.56 -14.92 4.97
N SER A 28 -10.49 -14.02 5.29
CA SER A 28 -11.27 -13.26 4.30
C SER A 28 -10.42 -12.28 3.51
N GLU A 29 -9.44 -11.66 4.16
CA GLU A 29 -8.53 -10.69 3.55
C GLU A 29 -7.48 -11.38 2.69
N ARG A 30 -7.07 -12.60 3.06
CA ARG A 30 -6.24 -13.47 2.22
C ARG A 30 -6.93 -13.78 0.90
N ILE A 31 -8.19 -14.22 0.95
CA ILE A 31 -8.98 -14.54 -0.26
C ILE A 31 -9.13 -13.28 -1.11
N LEU A 32 -9.49 -12.14 -0.50
CA LEU A 32 -9.61 -10.88 -1.24
C LEU A 32 -8.29 -10.47 -1.90
N SER A 33 -7.16 -10.63 -1.20
CA SER A 33 -5.83 -10.30 -1.72
C SER A 33 -5.40 -11.22 -2.87
N VAL A 34 -5.70 -12.53 -2.81
CA VAL A 34 -5.43 -13.47 -3.90
C VAL A 34 -6.30 -13.15 -5.12
N VAL A 35 -7.60 -12.87 -4.92
CA VAL A 35 -8.52 -12.58 -6.03
C VAL A 35 -8.15 -11.26 -6.70
N ALA A 36 -7.99 -10.18 -5.92
CA ALA A 36 -7.62 -8.88 -6.44
C ALA A 36 -6.23 -8.89 -7.09
N GLY A 37 -5.25 -9.50 -6.40
CA GLY A 37 -3.89 -9.66 -6.90
C GLY A 37 -3.84 -10.48 -8.19
N GLY A 38 -4.56 -11.60 -8.26
CA GLY A 38 -4.63 -12.45 -9.45
C GLY A 38 -5.26 -11.76 -10.64
N LEU A 39 -6.31 -10.96 -10.41
CA LEU A 39 -6.94 -10.15 -11.45
C LEU A 39 -5.96 -9.09 -11.99
N ILE A 40 -5.32 -8.31 -11.11
CA ILE A 40 -4.33 -7.30 -11.49
C ILE A 40 -3.16 -7.95 -12.26
N LEU A 41 -2.65 -9.06 -11.76
CA LEU A 41 -1.53 -9.78 -12.37
C LEU A 41 -1.91 -10.28 -13.78
N SER A 42 -3.11 -10.86 -13.94
CA SER A 42 -3.59 -11.36 -15.23
C SER A 42 -3.73 -10.27 -16.29
N ILE A 43 -4.26 -9.10 -15.91
CA ILE A 43 -4.38 -7.94 -16.80
C ILE A 43 -3.00 -7.39 -17.13
N SER A 44 -2.14 -7.25 -16.12
CA SER A 44 -0.79 -6.69 -16.28
C SER A 44 0.09 -7.55 -17.18
N VAL A 45 0.01 -8.88 -17.05
CA VAL A 45 0.74 -9.81 -17.93
C VAL A 45 0.27 -9.68 -19.38
N ARG A 46 -1.04 -9.53 -19.62
CA ARG A 46 -1.55 -9.25 -20.97
C ARG A 46 -1.10 -7.89 -21.50
N GLN A 47 -0.90 -6.91 -20.62
CA GLN A 47 -0.47 -5.57 -20.96
C GLN A 47 1.05 -5.45 -21.21
N LEU A 48 1.88 -6.41 -20.75
CA LEU A 48 3.34 -6.39 -20.92
C LEU A 48 3.77 -6.18 -22.38
N LEU A 49 3.04 -6.79 -23.32
CA LEU A 49 3.32 -6.69 -24.75
C LEU A 49 2.94 -5.32 -25.35
N LYS A 50 2.06 -4.57 -24.70
CA LYS A 50 1.57 -3.28 -25.21
C LYS A 50 2.25 -2.09 -24.54
N ASN A 51 2.37 -2.13 -23.21
CA ASN A 51 2.95 -1.05 -22.41
C ASN A 51 3.81 -1.66 -21.29
N PRO A 52 5.06 -2.06 -21.59
CA PRO A 52 5.90 -2.82 -20.66
C PRO A 52 6.21 -2.05 -19.37
N ILE A 53 6.46 -0.73 -19.45
CA ILE A 53 6.82 0.09 -18.29
C ILE A 53 5.70 0.10 -17.24
N THR A 54 4.46 0.34 -17.67
CA THR A 54 3.29 0.34 -16.77
C THR A 54 2.88 -1.06 -16.34
N ALA A 55 3.17 -2.07 -17.16
CA ALA A 55 2.84 -3.45 -16.84
C ALA A 55 3.76 -4.02 -15.75
N ILE A 56 5.02 -3.60 -15.66
CA ILE A 56 5.95 -4.04 -14.60
C ILE A 56 5.42 -3.65 -13.22
N SER A 57 4.94 -2.42 -13.03
CA SER A 57 4.38 -2.00 -11.75
C SER A 57 3.10 -2.78 -11.41
N GLY A 58 2.25 -3.05 -12.39
CA GLY A 58 1.06 -3.89 -12.24
C GLY A 58 1.36 -5.34 -11.89
N VAL A 59 2.36 -5.95 -12.54
CA VAL A 59 2.84 -7.31 -12.22
C VAL A 59 3.44 -7.35 -10.82
N GLY A 60 4.24 -6.35 -10.44
CA GLY A 60 4.80 -6.24 -9.09
C GLY A 60 3.72 -6.12 -8.02
N LEU A 61 2.74 -5.23 -8.22
CA LEU A 61 1.60 -5.06 -7.31
C LEU A 61 0.74 -6.32 -7.21
N GLY A 62 0.35 -6.89 -8.35
CA GLY A 62 -0.46 -8.10 -8.40
C GLY A 62 0.25 -9.30 -7.75
N GLY A 63 1.53 -9.48 -8.05
CA GLY A 63 2.38 -10.51 -7.45
C GLY A 63 2.52 -10.35 -5.94
N ALA A 64 2.75 -9.12 -5.46
CA ALA A 64 2.83 -8.83 -4.03
C ALA A 64 1.51 -9.14 -3.30
N LEU A 65 0.36 -8.79 -3.90
CA LEU A 65 -0.96 -9.08 -3.32
C LEU A 65 -1.26 -10.58 -3.28
N VAL A 66 -0.93 -11.33 -4.33
CA VAL A 66 -1.08 -12.79 -4.33
C VAL A 66 -0.17 -13.42 -3.28
N TYR A 67 1.10 -13.01 -3.21
CA TYR A 67 2.07 -13.49 -2.22
C TYR A 67 1.61 -13.21 -0.79
N ARG A 68 1.11 -11.98 -0.52
CA ARG A 68 0.50 -11.62 0.78
C ARG A 68 -0.69 -12.51 1.11
N GLY A 69 -1.56 -12.80 0.14
CA GLY A 69 -2.74 -13.63 0.36
C GLY A 69 -2.41 -15.10 0.65
N ILE A 70 -1.42 -15.67 -0.05
CA ILE A 70 -1.01 -17.07 0.14
C ILE A 70 -0.23 -17.24 1.46
N THR A 71 0.75 -16.37 1.71
CA THR A 71 1.63 -16.49 2.88
C THR A 71 1.02 -15.92 4.15
N GLY A 72 0.04 -15.01 4.01
CA GLY A 72 -0.48 -14.21 5.10
C GLY A 72 0.52 -13.22 5.68
N LYS A 73 1.69 -13.03 5.07
CA LYS A 73 2.70 -12.09 5.56
C LYS A 73 2.46 -10.69 5.02
N CYS A 74 2.52 -9.70 5.91
CA CYS A 74 2.42 -8.28 5.56
C CYS A 74 3.76 -7.66 5.16
N THR A 75 4.46 -8.24 4.18
CA THR A 75 5.75 -7.71 3.69
C THR A 75 5.63 -6.37 2.94
N ILE A 76 4.41 -5.98 2.56
CA ILE A 76 4.12 -4.74 1.81
C ILE A 76 4.03 -3.52 2.75
N LYS A 77 4.03 -3.71 4.08
CA LYS A 77 3.95 -2.60 5.04
C LYS A 77 5.06 -1.57 4.83
N ALA A 78 6.30 -2.03 4.63
CA ALA A 78 7.44 -1.14 4.39
C ALA A 78 7.28 -0.32 3.09
N ALA A 79 6.77 -0.93 2.01
CA ALA A 79 6.55 -0.24 0.75
C ALA A 79 5.39 0.78 0.83
N VAL A 80 4.32 0.46 1.55
CA VAL A 80 3.22 1.40 1.84
C VAL A 80 3.68 2.51 2.78
N ASP A 81 4.49 2.18 3.78
CA ASP A 81 5.09 3.15 4.69
C ASP A 81 6.01 4.12 3.95
N GLN A 82 6.77 3.68 2.94
CA GLN A 82 7.59 4.53 2.07
C GLN A 82 6.74 5.44 1.18
N LEU A 83 5.68 4.90 0.56
CA LEU A 83 4.73 5.70 -0.23
C LEU A 83 3.99 6.76 0.61
N ALA A 84 3.79 6.49 1.90
CA ALA A 84 3.19 7.44 2.83
C ALA A 84 4.22 8.43 3.44
N ASN A 85 5.44 7.97 3.77
CA ASN A 85 6.48 8.79 4.41
C ASN A 85 7.21 9.75 3.45
N GLU A 86 7.13 9.56 2.14
CA GLU A 86 7.81 10.45 1.17
C GLU A 86 7.34 11.94 1.27
N LYS A 87 6.35 12.27 2.10
CA LYS A 87 5.80 13.64 2.22
C LYS A 87 5.63 14.17 3.65
N ASP A 88 6.16 13.51 4.66
CA ASP A 88 6.05 13.93 6.07
C ASP A 88 7.31 14.73 6.51
N GLU A 89 7.67 15.81 5.78
CA GLU A 89 8.54 16.84 6.37
C GLU A 89 7.65 17.77 7.22
N VAL A 90 7.29 17.30 8.42
CA VAL A 90 6.59 18.14 9.40
C VAL A 90 7.61 18.98 10.13
N THR A 91 7.79 20.23 9.67
CA THR A 91 8.55 21.23 10.42
C THR A 91 7.75 21.62 11.67
N VAL A 92 8.18 21.11 12.83
CA VAL A 92 7.60 21.49 14.12
C VAL A 92 8.05 22.90 14.46
N ILE A 93 7.15 23.87 14.35
CA ILE A 93 7.38 25.25 14.82
C ILE A 93 6.94 25.30 16.29
N GLU A 94 7.90 25.28 17.21
CA GLU A 94 7.64 25.40 18.63
C GLU A 94 7.31 26.87 18.98
N HIS A 95 6.04 27.20 19.19
CA HIS A 95 5.65 28.49 19.76
C HIS A 95 5.91 28.47 21.27
N ARG A 96 7.07 28.95 21.71
CA ARG A 96 7.33 29.21 23.13
C ARG A 96 6.43 30.34 23.62
N TYR A 97 5.38 29.99 24.37
CA TYR A 97 4.63 30.94 25.18
C TYR A 97 5.49 31.33 26.40
N PHE A 98 6.09 32.52 26.34
CA PHE A 98 6.63 33.18 27.53
C PHE A 98 5.46 33.62 28.41
N VAL A 99 5.26 32.96 29.55
CA VAL A 99 4.39 33.46 30.62
C VAL A 99 5.27 34.30 31.55
N LYS A 100 4.83 35.53 31.79
CA LYS A 100 5.52 36.60 32.53
C LYS A 100 5.59 36.35 34.02
#